data_AF-A0A7V1N2Q3-F1
#
_entry.id   AF-A0A7V1N2Q3-F1
#
_cell.length_a   1.000
_cell.length_b   1.000
_cell.length_c   1.000
_cell.angle_alpha   90.00
_cell.angle_beta   90.00
_cell.angle_gamma   90.00
#
_symmetry.space_group_name_H-M   'P 1'
#
loop_
_entity.id
_entity.type
_entity.pdbx_description
1 polymer ?
#
loop_
_entity_poly.entity_id
_entity_poly.type
_entity_poly.pdbx_seq_one_letter_code
_entity_poly.pdbx_strand_id
1 'polypeptide(L)'
;MGKTEVASIPEKPEVKPPSEIVNPHDGLILDVRGYNFRPALVNRILTDKNEVVFDPSKIVSSVLLERGCGGFTNDENKAKALLQTWGANNPMFIKAKGVVKFTDAQVDADEAAAIFTHNQKTNFLAQAKVVFVLK
;
A
#
# COMPACT_ATOMS: atom_id res chain seq x y z
N MET A 1 49.67 7.16 -48.51
CA MET A 1 48.22 7.21 -48.25
C MET A 1 47.92 6.34 -47.05
N GLY A 2 47.96 6.93 -45.85
CA GLY A 2 47.61 6.24 -44.60
C GLY A 2 46.10 6.19 -44.45
N LYS A 3 45.55 5.01 -44.14
CA LYS A 3 44.12 4.82 -43.85
C LYS A 3 43.86 5.23 -42.41
N THR A 4 42.98 6.20 -42.22
CA THR A 4 42.52 6.66 -40.90
C THR A 4 41.61 5.61 -40.29
N GLU A 5 41.99 5.11 -39.13
CA GLU A 5 41.19 4.23 -38.28
C GLU A 5 40.13 5.08 -37.57
N VAL A 6 38.85 4.76 -37.79
CA VAL A 6 37.73 5.45 -37.16
C VAL A 6 37.45 4.73 -35.85
N ALA A 7 37.77 5.37 -34.73
CA ALA A 7 37.48 4.86 -33.40
C ALA A 7 35.96 4.76 -33.18
N SER A 8 35.48 3.58 -32.80
CA SER A 8 34.09 3.34 -32.41
C SER A 8 33.84 3.87 -30.99
N ILE A 9 32.84 4.73 -30.85
CA ILE A 9 32.37 5.25 -29.56
C ILE A 9 31.44 4.17 -28.97
N PRO A 10 31.63 3.72 -27.70
CA PRO A 10 30.75 2.71 -27.11
C PRO A 10 29.36 3.30 -26.85
N GLU A 11 28.34 2.60 -27.35
CA GLU A 11 26.93 2.94 -27.16
C GLU A 11 26.56 2.81 -25.67
N LYS A 12 26.10 3.91 -25.07
CA LYS A 12 25.70 3.97 -23.67
C LYS A 12 24.45 3.08 -23.47
N PRO A 13 24.37 2.23 -22.43
CA PRO A 13 23.20 1.42 -22.18
C PRO A 13 21.96 2.32 -21.98
N GLU A 14 20.95 2.12 -22.82
CA GLU A 14 19.69 2.83 -22.74
C GLU A 14 18.88 2.28 -21.55
N VAL A 15 18.82 3.06 -20.46
CA VAL A 15 18.04 2.71 -19.28
C VAL A 15 16.56 2.89 -19.63
N LYS A 16 15.84 1.77 -19.78
CA LYS A 16 14.39 1.80 -19.97
C LYS A 16 13.74 2.57 -18.81
N PRO A 17 12.84 3.52 -19.07
CA PRO A 17 12.14 4.22 -18.01
C PRO A 17 11.38 3.20 -17.14
N PRO A 18 11.28 3.42 -15.81
CA PRO A 18 10.48 2.57 -14.94
C PRO A 18 9.09 2.38 -15.53
N SER A 19 8.63 1.13 -15.62
CA SER A 19 7.29 0.82 -16.15
C SER A 19 6.26 1.64 -15.39
N GLU A 20 5.56 2.54 -16.08
CA GLU A 20 4.49 3.32 -15.47
C GLU A 20 3.30 2.42 -15.15
N ILE A 21 2.78 2.54 -13.93
CA ILE A 21 1.55 1.85 -13.54
C ILE A 21 0.38 2.60 -14.16
N VAL A 22 -0.27 1.97 -15.14
CA VAL A 22 -1.35 2.58 -15.94
C VAL A 22 -2.63 2.82 -15.13
N ASN A 23 -2.85 2.08 -14.04
CA ASN A 23 -3.99 2.25 -13.12
C ASN A 23 -3.57 1.97 -11.68
N PRO A 24 -3.02 2.96 -10.95
CA PRO A 24 -2.58 2.72 -9.59
C PRO A 24 -3.78 2.52 -8.65
N HIS A 25 -3.65 1.60 -7.70
CA HIS A 25 -4.61 1.44 -6.62
C HIS A 25 -4.66 2.69 -5.73
N ASP A 26 -5.86 3.02 -5.27
CA ASP A 26 -6.18 4.26 -4.56
C ASP A 26 -6.78 4.02 -3.16
N GLY A 27 -6.71 2.79 -2.69
CA GLY A 27 -7.10 2.35 -1.35
C GLY A 27 -6.59 0.94 -1.06
N LEU A 28 -6.74 0.50 0.18
CA LEU A 28 -6.30 -0.81 0.64
C LEU A 28 -7.40 -1.49 1.46
N ILE A 29 -7.68 -2.74 1.11
CA ILE A 29 -8.47 -3.68 1.89
C ILE A 29 -7.53 -4.76 2.41
N LEU A 30 -7.44 -4.91 3.72
CA LEU A 30 -6.59 -5.90 4.36
C LEU A 30 -7.42 -6.96 5.07
N ASP A 31 -7.38 -8.18 4.55
CA ASP A 31 -8.08 -9.33 5.12
C ASP A 31 -7.28 -9.93 6.28
N VAL A 32 -7.78 -9.74 7.49
CA VAL A 32 -7.20 -10.26 8.74
C VAL A 32 -8.06 -11.36 9.37
N ARG A 33 -9.08 -11.87 8.65
CA ARG A 33 -10.00 -12.91 9.15
C ARG A 33 -9.31 -14.19 9.57
N GLY A 34 -8.10 -14.47 9.09
CA GLY A 34 -7.30 -15.63 9.52
C GLY A 34 -6.78 -15.55 10.95
N TYR A 35 -6.82 -14.37 11.59
CA TYR A 35 -6.12 -14.11 12.86
C TYR A 35 -7.05 -13.55 13.94
N ASN A 36 -6.59 -13.55 15.19
CA ASN A 36 -7.26 -12.88 16.30
C ASN A 36 -6.91 -11.38 16.32
N PHE A 37 -7.17 -10.70 15.21
CA PHE A 37 -7.02 -9.26 15.10
C PHE A 37 -8.08 -8.54 15.94
N ARG A 38 -7.69 -7.46 16.60
CA ARG A 38 -8.54 -6.62 17.44
C ARG A 38 -8.49 -5.18 16.91
N PRO A 39 -9.62 -4.61 16.47
CA PRO A 39 -9.70 -3.19 16.15
C PRO A 39 -9.18 -2.34 17.29
N ALA A 40 -8.41 -1.30 16.97
CA ALA A 40 -7.81 -0.41 17.94
C ALA A 40 -7.91 1.04 17.46
N LEU A 41 -7.56 1.98 18.34
CA LEU A 41 -7.41 3.39 17.94
C LEU A 41 -6.18 3.60 17.06
N VAL A 42 -5.17 2.74 17.18
CA VAL A 42 -3.95 2.79 16.38
C VAL A 42 -3.68 1.38 15.88
N ASN A 43 -3.86 1.17 14.57
CA ASN A 43 -3.52 -0.07 13.88
C ASN A 43 -2.45 0.26 12.84
N ARG A 44 -1.33 -0.47 12.88
CA ARG A 44 -0.27 -0.35 11.87
C ARG A 44 -0.30 -1.54 10.93
N ILE A 45 0.33 -1.35 9.77
CA ILE A 45 0.67 -2.44 8.86
C ILE A 45 2.19 -2.54 8.85
N LEU A 46 2.71 -3.72 9.13
CA LEU A 46 4.12 -4.01 9.25
C LEU A 46 4.54 -5.08 8.25
N THR A 47 5.82 -5.09 7.88
CA THR A 47 6.44 -6.25 7.23
C THR A 47 6.72 -7.35 8.26
N ASP A 48 7.11 -8.53 7.80
CA ASP A 48 7.58 -9.62 8.68
C ASP A 48 8.86 -9.28 9.46
N LYS A 49 9.65 -8.32 8.96
CA LYS A 49 10.80 -7.74 9.66
C LYS A 49 10.43 -6.57 10.60
N ASN A 50 9.13 -6.34 10.83
CA ASN A 50 8.59 -5.25 11.63
C ASN A 50 8.88 -3.84 11.07
N GLU A 51 9.13 -3.72 9.76
CA GLU A 51 9.24 -2.41 9.11
C GLU A 51 7.85 -1.83 8.90
N VAL A 52 7.70 -0.52 9.07
CA VAL A 52 6.38 0.13 9.05
C VAL A 52 5.96 0.47 7.63
N VAL A 53 4.87 -0.15 7.17
CA VAL A 53 4.22 0.12 5.87
C VAL A 53 3.15 1.20 6.01
N PHE A 54 2.32 1.11 7.04
CA PHE A 54 1.29 2.09 7.38
C PHE A 54 1.39 2.48 8.84
N ASP A 55 1.44 3.79 9.09
CA ASP A 55 1.50 4.38 10.42
C ASP A 55 0.44 5.49 10.53
N PRO A 56 -0.52 5.38 11.46
CA PRO A 56 -1.53 6.41 11.65
C PRO A 56 -1.00 7.81 11.97
N SER A 57 0.22 7.92 12.51
CA SER A 57 0.87 9.23 12.73
C SER A 57 1.18 10.01 11.44
N LYS A 58 1.12 9.34 10.28
CA LYS A 58 1.35 9.94 8.96
C LYS A 58 0.05 10.33 8.24
N ILE A 59 -1.11 10.12 8.86
CA ILE A 59 -2.41 10.50 8.31
C ILE A 59 -2.59 12.02 8.43
N VAL A 60 -3.19 12.64 7.42
CA VAL A 60 -3.54 14.06 7.46
C VAL A 60 -4.51 14.35 8.63
N SER A 61 -4.23 15.36 9.44
CA SER A 61 -4.96 15.60 10.70
C SER A 61 -6.48 15.73 10.55
N SER A 62 -6.96 16.41 9.49
CA SER A 62 -8.40 16.52 9.22
C SER A 62 -9.02 15.15 8.92
N VAL A 63 -8.32 14.33 8.12
CA VAL A 63 -8.75 12.97 7.81
C VAL A 63 -8.77 12.10 9.07
N LEU A 64 -7.75 12.20 9.92
CA LEU A 64 -7.68 11.47 11.17
C LEU A 64 -8.86 11.80 12.11
N LEU A 65 -9.26 13.07 12.18
CA LEU A 65 -10.40 13.51 12.97
C LEU A 65 -11.74 13.00 12.43
N GLU A 66 -11.91 12.98 11.11
CA GLU A 66 -13.17 12.58 10.47
C GLU A 66 -13.35 11.07 10.38
N ARG A 67 -12.27 10.33 10.11
CA ARG A 67 -12.31 8.91 9.68
C ARG A 67 -11.48 7.99 10.55
N GLY A 68 -10.73 8.54 11.50
CA GLY A 68 -9.77 7.78 12.30
C GLY A 68 -8.63 7.22 11.44
N CYS A 69 -8.13 6.06 11.85
CA CYS A 69 -6.95 5.43 11.27
C CYS A 69 -7.27 4.46 10.12
N GLY A 70 -8.52 4.48 9.64
CA GLY A 70 -9.06 3.52 8.68
C GLY A 70 -10.38 2.93 9.16
N GLY A 71 -10.92 1.99 8.38
CA GLY A 71 -12.21 1.36 8.62
C GLY A 71 -12.10 -0.10 9.03
N PHE A 72 -13.22 -0.60 9.57
CA PHE A 72 -13.40 -2.00 9.91
C PHE A 72 -14.73 -2.48 9.36
N THR A 73 -14.74 -3.70 8.84
CA THR A 73 -15.96 -4.38 8.40
C THR A 73 -15.73 -5.89 8.44
N ASN A 74 -16.77 -6.70 8.27
CA ASN A 74 -16.68 -8.16 8.18
C ASN A 74 -16.83 -8.71 6.76
N ASP A 75 -16.95 -7.83 5.77
CA ASP A 75 -17.23 -8.20 4.39
C ASP A 75 -16.44 -7.34 3.40
N GLU A 76 -15.94 -7.97 2.34
CA GLU A 76 -15.13 -7.32 1.33
C GLU A 76 -15.93 -6.31 0.50
N ASN A 77 -17.19 -6.59 0.17
CA ASN A 77 -18.01 -5.66 -0.60
C ASN A 77 -18.35 -4.41 0.21
N LYS A 78 -18.62 -4.59 1.52
CA LYS A 78 -18.75 -3.45 2.45
C LYS A 78 -17.45 -2.65 2.54
N ALA A 79 -16.28 -3.31 2.52
CA ALA A 79 -14.99 -2.62 2.53
C ALA A 79 -14.80 -1.76 1.28
N LYS A 80 -15.11 -2.32 0.10
CA LYS A 80 -15.09 -1.58 -1.18
C LYS A 80 -16.06 -0.40 -1.15
N ALA A 81 -17.30 -0.61 -0.71
CA ALA A 81 -18.30 0.45 -0.62
C ALA A 81 -17.86 1.57 0.33
N LEU A 82 -17.29 1.22 1.50
CA LEU A 82 -16.77 2.20 2.45
C LEU A 82 -15.62 3.02 1.84
N LEU A 83 -14.65 2.36 1.21
CA LEU A 83 -13.57 3.02 0.49
C LEU A 83 -14.08 3.92 -0.64
N GLN A 84 -15.13 3.51 -1.35
CA GLN A 84 -15.77 4.33 -2.37
C GLN A 84 -16.36 5.62 -1.78
N THR A 85 -16.99 5.57 -0.60
CA THR A 85 -17.45 6.80 0.09
C THR A 85 -16.30 7.74 0.47
N TRP A 86 -15.08 7.21 0.56
CA TRP A 86 -13.85 7.97 0.83
C TRP A 86 -13.10 8.39 -0.43
N GLY A 87 -13.65 8.09 -1.62
CA GLY A 87 -13.08 8.40 -2.91
C GLY A 87 -11.96 7.45 -3.36
N ALA A 88 -12.02 6.17 -2.96
CA ALA A 88 -11.21 5.09 -3.54
C ALA A 88 -12.09 4.22 -4.45
N ASN A 89 -11.75 4.16 -5.74
CA ASN A 89 -12.51 3.44 -6.76
C ASN A 89 -11.84 2.12 -7.18
N ASN A 90 -10.53 1.99 -6.92
CA ASN A 90 -9.74 0.82 -7.30
C ASN A 90 -8.88 0.37 -6.10
N PRO A 91 -9.48 -0.12 -5.00
CA PRO A 91 -8.72 -0.56 -3.86
C PRO A 91 -7.98 -1.87 -4.14
N MET A 92 -6.77 -2.00 -3.62
CA MET A 92 -6.03 -3.25 -3.59
C MET A 92 -6.57 -4.15 -2.47
N PHE A 93 -6.71 -5.45 -2.72
CA PHE A 93 -7.04 -6.44 -1.70
C PHE A 93 -5.81 -7.27 -1.35
N ILE A 94 -5.45 -7.34 -0.07
CA ILE A 94 -4.31 -8.12 0.43
C ILE A 94 -4.79 -9.02 1.58
N LYS A 95 -4.30 -10.27 1.61
CA LYS A 95 -4.45 -11.14 2.77
C LYS A 95 -3.30 -10.91 3.73
N ALA A 96 -3.59 -10.71 5.01
CA ALA A 96 -2.55 -10.57 6.01
C ALA A 96 -1.77 -11.88 6.18
N LYS A 97 -0.47 -11.75 6.43
CA LYS A 97 0.45 -12.84 6.80
C LYS A 97 0.43 -13.14 8.30
N GLY A 98 -0.03 -12.19 9.12
CA GLY A 98 -0.03 -12.33 10.56
C GLY A 98 -0.60 -11.12 11.28
N VAL A 99 -0.55 -11.18 12.61
CA VAL A 99 -0.85 -10.05 13.49
C VAL A 99 0.20 -9.92 14.58
N VAL A 100 0.57 -8.69 14.92
CA VAL A 100 1.51 -8.38 16.01
C VAL A 100 0.72 -7.72 17.14
N LYS A 101 0.90 -8.26 18.36
CA LYS A 101 0.21 -7.77 19.58
C LYS A 101 -1.32 -7.63 19.40
N PHE A 102 -1.91 -8.45 18.53
CA PHE A 102 -3.33 -8.47 18.18
C PHE A 102 -3.87 -7.25 17.42
N THR A 103 -3.16 -6.12 17.36
CA THR A 103 -3.68 -4.86 16.77
C THR A 103 -2.98 -4.44 15.49
N ASP A 104 -1.75 -4.86 15.28
CA ASP A 104 -1.02 -4.55 14.05
C ASP A 104 -1.14 -5.73 13.08
N ALA A 105 -1.37 -5.44 11.80
CA ALA A 105 -1.38 -6.46 10.77
C ALA A 105 0.02 -6.61 10.15
N GLN A 106 0.36 -7.83 9.75
CA GLN A 106 1.59 -8.11 9.02
C GLN A 106 1.29 -8.49 7.57
N VAL A 107 2.13 -8.01 6.67
CA VAL A 107 2.21 -8.39 5.26
C VAL A 107 3.64 -8.85 4.96
N ASP A 108 3.87 -9.55 3.85
CA ASP A 108 5.24 -9.82 3.40
C ASP A 108 5.84 -8.63 2.63
N ALA A 109 7.07 -8.83 2.16
CA ALA A 109 7.85 -7.81 1.47
C ALA A 109 7.28 -7.45 0.10
N ASP A 110 6.69 -8.40 -0.62
CA ASP A 110 6.17 -8.18 -1.98
C ASP A 110 4.88 -7.34 -1.88
N GLU A 111 4.01 -7.68 -0.94
CA GLU A 111 2.79 -6.95 -0.62
C GLU A 111 3.12 -5.53 -0.12
N ALA A 112 4.13 -5.40 0.74
CA ALA A 112 4.60 -4.10 1.21
C ALA A 112 5.15 -3.24 0.06
N ALA A 113 5.92 -3.83 -0.86
CA ALA A 113 6.43 -3.14 -2.04
C ALA A 113 5.31 -2.71 -2.98
N ALA A 114 4.27 -3.53 -3.16
CA ALA A 114 3.08 -3.19 -3.93
C ALA A 114 2.34 -2.01 -3.29
N ILE A 115 2.02 -2.08 -1.99
CA ILE A 115 1.40 -0.98 -1.24
C ILE A 115 2.19 0.32 -1.44
N PHE A 116 3.51 0.27 -1.22
CA PHE A 116 4.38 1.43 -1.35
C PHE A 116 4.33 2.04 -2.75
N THR A 117 4.44 1.20 -3.78
CA THR A 117 4.49 1.65 -5.18
C THR A 117 3.18 2.33 -5.60
N HIS A 118 2.03 1.76 -5.23
CA HIS A 118 0.73 2.37 -5.51
C HIS A 118 0.48 3.63 -4.68
N ASN A 119 0.84 3.61 -3.40
CA ASN A 119 0.71 4.79 -2.53
C ASN A 119 1.57 5.97 -3.00
N GLN A 120 2.74 5.74 -3.60
CA GLN A 120 3.53 6.83 -4.19
C GLN A 120 2.79 7.58 -5.30
N LYS A 121 1.82 6.94 -5.98
CA LYS A 121 1.04 7.55 -7.06
C LYS A 121 -0.26 8.19 -6.59
N THR A 122 -0.90 7.63 -5.56
CA THR A 122 -2.27 8.02 -5.16
C THR A 122 -2.36 8.58 -3.74
N ASN A 123 -1.31 8.44 -2.94
CA ASN A 123 -1.20 8.89 -1.55
C ASN A 123 -2.34 8.38 -0.63
N PHE A 124 -2.87 7.20 -0.92
CA PHE A 124 -4.06 6.66 -0.25
C PHE A 124 -3.85 6.39 1.25
N LEU A 125 -2.62 6.08 1.69
CA LEU A 125 -2.29 5.83 3.10
C LEU A 125 -2.41 7.10 3.95
N ALA A 126 -1.91 8.24 3.47
CA ALA A 126 -2.03 9.52 4.18
C ALA A 126 -3.49 9.99 4.28
N GLN A 127 -4.36 9.47 3.42
CA GLN A 127 -5.80 9.72 3.38
C GLN A 127 -6.62 8.67 4.14
N ALA A 128 -5.97 7.82 4.95
CA ALA A 128 -6.61 6.75 5.73
C ALA A 128 -7.53 5.83 4.92
N LYS A 129 -7.27 5.67 3.61
CA LYS A 129 -8.06 4.80 2.72
C LYS A 129 -7.64 3.34 2.89
N VAL A 130 -7.78 2.86 4.12
CA VAL A 130 -7.40 1.51 4.56
C VAL A 130 -8.59 0.92 5.31
N VAL A 131 -9.03 -0.28 4.94
CA VAL A 131 -10.11 -0.99 5.61
C VAL A 131 -9.68 -2.40 5.96
N PHE A 132 -9.80 -2.78 7.23
CA PHE A 132 -9.53 -4.13 7.71
C PHE A 132 -10.81 -4.97 7.65
N VAL A 133 -10.72 -6.15 7.05
CA VAL A 133 -11.81 -7.13 7.02
C VAL A 133 -11.61 -8.13 8.15
N LEU A 134 -12.57 -8.17 9.05
CA LEU A 134 -12.59 -8.94 10.29
C LEU A 134 -13.49 -10.17 10.17
N LYS A 135 -13.38 -11.08 11.15
CA LYS A 135 -14.29 -12.22 11.28
C LYS A 135 -15.73 -11.78 11.54
#